data_AF-A0A7K1DNY1-F1
#
_entry.id   AF-A0A7K1DNY1-F1
#
_cell.length_a   1.000
_cell.length_b   1.000
_cell.length_c   1.000
_cell.angle_alpha   90.00
_cell.angle_beta   90.00
_cell.angle_gamma   90.00
#
_symmetry.space_group_name_H-M   'P 1'
#
loop_
_entity.id
_entity.type
_entity.pdbx_description
1 polymer ?
#
loop_
_entity_poly.entity_id
_entity_poly.type
_entity_poly.pdbx_seq_one_letter_code
_entity_poly.pdbx_strand_id
1 'polypeptide(L)'
;MTSDEKTRFTIRNRLADHFDEGFADDLMSLVPPFDVSELATRAEMHAEFGSVRAEMALGFAGVDAEFGSVRAEMALGFAGVDAEFGSVRAEMHAEFGSLRAEMALGFARVDTKFAELRSEMHQNLRNSNMAMMSLMVALHGLLFAALKIWP
;
A
#
# COMPACT_ATOMS: atom_id res chain seq x y z
N MET A 1 -45.62 -40.64 24.58
CA MET A 1 -45.99 -41.23 25.88
C MET A 1 -44.91 -42.24 26.26
N THR A 2 -44.10 -41.96 27.28
CA THR A 2 -43.37 -43.01 27.99
C THR A 2 -44.41 -44.05 28.41
N SER A 3 -44.35 -45.25 27.84
CA SER A 3 -45.23 -46.32 28.31
C SER A 3 -44.69 -46.75 29.66
N ASP A 4 -45.17 -46.11 30.73
CA ASP A 4 -44.93 -46.52 32.10
C ASP A 4 -45.12 -48.05 32.21
N GLU A 5 -44.29 -48.74 32.98
CA GLU A 5 -44.27 -50.21 33.03
C GLU A 5 -45.66 -50.77 33.36
N LYS A 6 -46.43 -50.01 34.15
CA LYS A 6 -47.85 -50.28 34.45
C LYS A 6 -48.76 -50.25 33.22
N THR A 7 -48.53 -49.32 32.29
CA THR A 7 -49.25 -49.21 31.01
C THR A 7 -48.87 -50.35 30.08
N ARG A 8 -47.57 -50.69 29.98
CA ARG A 8 -47.08 -51.83 29.20
C ARG A 8 -47.73 -53.14 29.67
N PHE A 9 -47.73 -53.37 30.98
CA PHE A 9 -48.35 -54.54 31.60
C PHE A 9 -49.86 -54.61 31.34
N THR A 10 -50.57 -53.47 31.44
CA THR A 10 -52.02 -53.40 31.19
C THR A 10 -52.35 -53.73 29.73
N ILE A 11 -51.55 -53.25 28.78
CA ILE A 11 -51.72 -53.53 27.36
C ILE A 11 -51.44 -55.00 27.05
N ARG A 12 -50.36 -55.58 27.60
CA ARG A 12 -50.03 -57.01 27.45
C ARG A 12 -51.19 -57.90 27.89
N ASN A 13 -51.74 -57.66 29.08
CA ASN A 13 -52.81 -58.51 29.61
C ASN A 13 -54.10 -58.40 28.77
N ARG A 14 -54.45 -57.20 28.31
CA ARG A 14 -55.59 -57.05 27.39
C ARG A 14 -55.38 -57.74 26.04
N LEU A 15 -54.16 -57.76 25.52
CA LEU A 15 -53.80 -58.49 24.30
C LEU A 15 -53.92 -60.00 24.51
N ALA A 16 -53.42 -60.51 25.64
CA ALA A 16 -53.50 -61.92 25.99
C ALA A 16 -54.95 -62.39 26.22
N ASP A 17 -55.82 -61.53 26.77
CA ASP A 17 -57.24 -61.85 26.99
C ASP A 17 -58.05 -62.00 25.68
N HIS A 18 -57.65 -61.30 24.60
CA HIS A 18 -58.34 -61.35 23.30
C HIS A 18 -57.67 -62.28 22.28
N PHE A 19 -56.38 -62.54 22.45
CA PHE A 19 -55.59 -63.44 21.61
C PHE A 19 -54.98 -64.55 22.48
N ASP A 20 -53.65 -64.68 22.49
CA ASP A 20 -52.89 -65.61 23.33
C ASP A 20 -51.64 -64.94 23.92
N GLU A 21 -51.02 -65.57 24.92
CA GLU A 21 -49.85 -65.02 25.61
C GLU A 21 -48.63 -64.85 24.69
N GLY A 22 -48.42 -65.77 23.74
CA GLY A 22 -47.29 -65.71 22.82
C GLY A 22 -47.42 -64.53 21.85
N PHE A 23 -48.62 -64.34 21.30
CA PHE A 23 -48.92 -63.18 20.44
C PHE A 23 -48.79 -61.85 21.19
N ALA A 24 -49.24 -61.79 22.44
CA ALA A 24 -49.09 -60.60 23.28
C ALA A 24 -47.62 -60.28 23.57
N ASP A 25 -46.80 -61.29 23.84
CA ASP A 25 -45.37 -61.12 24.09
C ASP A 25 -44.61 -60.70 22.83
N ASP A 26 -44.94 -61.28 21.68
CA ASP A 26 -44.38 -60.88 20.38
C ASP A 26 -44.68 -59.41 20.07
N LEU A 27 -45.92 -58.94 20.26
CA LEU A 27 -46.27 -57.52 20.06
C LEU A 27 -45.59 -56.60 21.09
N MET A 28 -45.51 -57.02 22.35
CA MET A 28 -44.84 -56.23 23.38
C MET A 28 -43.31 -56.15 23.17
N SER A 29 -42.72 -57.13 22.47
CA SER A 29 -41.31 -57.10 22.05
C SER A 29 -41.05 -56.01 20.99
N LEU A 30 -42.05 -55.66 20.18
CA LEU A 30 -41.98 -54.61 19.16
C LEU A 30 -42.20 -53.20 19.72
N VAL A 31 -42.80 -53.08 20.92
CA VAL A 31 -42.99 -51.78 21.58
C VAL A 31 -41.69 -51.38 22.27
N PRO A 32 -40.99 -50.32 21.80
CA PRO A 32 -39.73 -49.90 22.39
C PRO A 32 -39.91 -49.48 23.86
N PRO A 33 -38.88 -49.65 24.71
CA PRO A 33 -38.93 -49.31 26.14
C PRO A 33 -38.77 -47.79 26.41
N PHE A 34 -38.95 -46.92 25.41
CA PHE A 34 -38.76 -45.47 25.49
C PHE A 34 -39.85 -44.73 24.71
N ASP A 35 -40.00 -43.42 24.95
CA ASP A 35 -41.00 -42.60 24.26
C ASP A 35 -40.58 -42.30 22.83
N VAL A 36 -41.29 -42.89 21.86
CA VAL A 36 -41.06 -42.64 20.43
C VAL A 36 -41.38 -41.20 20.01
N SER A 37 -42.13 -40.44 20.83
CA SER A 37 -42.40 -39.02 20.58
C SER A 37 -41.19 -38.12 20.79
N GLU A 38 -40.15 -38.59 21.49
CA GLU A 38 -38.90 -37.84 21.71
C GLU A 38 -37.86 -38.13 20.61
N LEU A 39 -38.11 -39.12 19.75
CA LEU A 39 -37.23 -39.42 18.63
C LEU A 39 -37.39 -38.38 17.53
N ALA A 40 -36.26 -37.83 17.07
CA ALA A 40 -36.24 -37.02 15.86
C ALA A 40 -36.76 -37.83 14.67
N THR A 41 -37.77 -37.29 14.02
CA THR A 41 -38.32 -37.86 12.80
C THR A 41 -37.38 -37.65 11.63
N ARG A 42 -37.52 -38.48 10.59
CA ARG A 42 -36.78 -38.29 9.33
C ARG A 42 -37.00 -36.90 8.73
N ALA A 43 -38.22 -36.35 8.86
CA ALA A 43 -38.56 -35.03 8.34
C ALA A 43 -37.81 -33.91 9.09
N GLU A 44 -37.77 -33.97 10.42
CA GLU A 44 -37.02 -33.01 11.25
C GLU A 44 -35.53 -33.06 10.92
N MET A 45 -34.94 -34.25 10.83
CA MET A 45 -33.52 -34.37 10.43
C MET A 45 -33.25 -33.77 9.05
N HIS A 46 -34.12 -34.02 8.06
CA HIS A 46 -33.94 -33.41 6.72
C HIS A 46 -34.06 -31.88 6.75
N ALA A 47 -34.96 -31.34 7.57
CA ALA A 47 -35.09 -29.90 7.74
C ALA A 47 -33.83 -29.29 8.36
N GLU A 48 -33.33 -29.87 9.45
CA GLU A 48 -32.09 -29.44 10.12
C GLU A 48 -30.87 -29.52 9.19
N PHE A 49 -30.69 -30.64 8.46
CA PHE A 49 -29.63 -30.75 7.45
C PHE A 49 -29.78 -29.74 6.32
N GLY A 50 -31.02 -29.41 5.93
CA GLY A 50 -31.31 -28.34 4.98
C GLY A 50 -30.88 -26.98 5.51
N SER A 51 -31.20 -26.67 6.77
CA SER A 51 -30.81 -25.43 7.44
C SER A 51 -29.28 -25.28 7.52
N VAL A 52 -28.58 -26.31 8.02
CA VAL A 52 -27.11 -26.29 8.11
C VAL A 52 -26.47 -26.10 6.74
N ARG A 53 -27.00 -26.74 5.69
CA ARG A 53 -26.49 -26.57 4.32
C ARG A 53 -26.70 -25.15 3.81
N ALA A 54 -27.84 -24.53 4.12
CA ALA A 54 -28.13 -23.15 3.74
C ALA A 54 -27.21 -22.17 4.48
N GLU A 55 -27.02 -22.35 5.79
CA GLU A 55 -26.08 -21.56 6.59
C GLU A 55 -24.64 -21.68 6.07
N MET A 56 -24.19 -22.90 5.75
CA MET A 56 -22.88 -23.11 5.14
C MET A 56 -22.77 -22.39 3.79
N ALA A 57 -23.78 -22.48 2.93
CA ALA A 57 -23.76 -21.81 1.63
C ALA A 57 -23.69 -20.27 1.78
N LEU A 58 -24.42 -19.70 2.75
CA LEU A 58 -24.34 -18.28 3.08
C LEU A 58 -22.95 -17.92 3.64
N GLY A 59 -22.39 -18.76 4.51
CA GLY A 59 -21.04 -18.57 5.05
C GLY A 59 -19.98 -18.55 3.96
N PHE A 60 -20.01 -19.51 3.02
CA PHE A 60 -19.08 -19.54 1.89
C PHE A 60 -19.26 -18.32 0.97
N ALA A 61 -20.49 -17.92 0.67
CA ALA A 61 -20.75 -16.71 -0.12
C ALA A 61 -20.21 -15.45 0.58
N GLY A 62 -20.32 -15.37 1.91
CA GLY A 62 -19.73 -14.28 2.71
C GLY A 62 -18.21 -14.25 2.61
N VAL A 63 -17.55 -15.40 2.76
CA VAL A 63 -16.10 -15.54 2.61
C VAL A 63 -15.64 -15.13 1.20
N ASP A 64 -16.34 -15.59 0.15
CA ASP A 64 -16.01 -15.21 -1.23
C ASP A 64 -16.13 -13.69 -1.45
N ALA A 65 -17.13 -13.05 -0.84
CA ALA A 65 -17.30 -11.60 -0.88
C ALA A 65 -16.17 -10.87 -0.16
N GLU A 66 -15.77 -11.32 1.04
CA GLU A 66 -14.64 -10.75 1.78
C GLU A 66 -13.33 -10.89 1.01
N PHE A 67 -13.05 -12.07 0.44
CA PHE A 67 -11.89 -12.27 -0.43
C PHE A 67 -11.92 -11.38 -1.67
N GLY A 68 -13.11 -11.15 -2.24
CA GLY A 68 -13.31 -10.18 -3.31
C GLY A 68 -12.94 -8.75 -2.89
N SER A 69 -13.40 -8.33 -1.71
CA SER A 69 -13.10 -7.01 -1.14
C SER A 69 -11.60 -6.82 -0.90
N VAL A 70 -10.95 -7.80 -0.24
CA VAL A 70 -9.50 -7.75 0.03
C VAL A 70 -8.70 -7.66 -1.26
N ARG A 71 -9.06 -8.42 -2.31
CA ARG A 71 -8.38 -8.33 -3.61
C ARG A 71 -8.55 -6.94 -4.24
N ALA A 72 -9.73 -6.34 -4.14
CA ALA A 72 -9.98 -5.00 -4.66
C ALA A 72 -9.18 -3.93 -3.90
N GLU A 73 -9.14 -4.01 -2.58
CA GLU A 73 -8.33 -3.12 -1.73
C GLU A 73 -6.84 -3.25 -2.04
N MET A 74 -6.33 -4.47 -2.19
CA MET A 74 -4.93 -4.69 -2.59
C MET A 74 -4.63 -4.09 -3.96
N ALA A 75 -5.52 -4.27 -4.94
CA ALA A 75 -5.34 -3.69 -6.28
C ALA A 75 -5.30 -2.16 -6.24
N LEU A 76 -6.18 -1.53 -5.46
CA LEU A 76 -6.18 -0.08 -5.24
C LEU A 76 -4.91 0.37 -4.51
N GLY A 77 -4.47 -0.38 -3.50
CA GLY A 77 -3.22 -0.11 -2.77
C GLY A 77 -2.00 -0.13 -3.68
N PHE A 78 -1.86 -1.16 -4.53
CA PHE A 78 -0.76 -1.25 -5.50
C PHE A 78 -0.81 -0.11 -6.53
N ALA A 79 -1.99 0.24 -7.05
CA ALA A 79 -2.14 1.37 -7.95
C ALA A 79 -1.75 2.71 -7.29
N GLY A 80 -2.08 2.88 -6.01
CA GLY A 80 -1.67 4.04 -5.22
C GLY A 80 -0.15 4.13 -5.07
N VAL A 81 0.50 3.01 -4.74
CA VAL A 81 1.97 2.93 -4.64
C VAL A 81 2.63 3.26 -5.98
N ASP A 82 2.15 2.69 -7.08
CA ASP A 82 2.69 2.98 -8.43
C ASP A 82 2.57 4.47 -8.78
N ALA A 83 1.46 5.12 -8.41
CA ALA A 83 1.25 6.54 -8.61
C ALA A 83 2.22 7.39 -7.78
N GLU A 84 2.43 7.04 -6.50
CA GLU A 84 3.41 7.72 -5.63
C GLU A 84 4.84 7.58 -6.17
N PHE A 85 5.24 6.37 -6.59
CA PHE A 85 6.55 6.16 -7.23
C PHE A 85 6.69 6.97 -8.52
N GLY A 86 5.62 7.11 -9.29
CA GLY A 86 5.55 8.00 -10.46
C GLY A 86 5.80 9.47 -10.09
N SER A 87 5.12 9.97 -9.04
CA SER A 87 5.28 11.34 -8.55
C SER A 87 6.71 11.61 -8.09
N VAL A 88 7.25 10.76 -7.22
CA VAL A 88 8.62 10.90 -6.70
C VAL A 88 9.64 10.93 -7.84
N ARG A 89 9.48 10.06 -8.84
CA ARG A 89 10.37 10.05 -10.02
C ARG A 89 10.28 11.36 -10.81
N ALA A 90 9.08 11.89 -11.01
CA ALA A 90 8.88 13.15 -11.72
C ALA A 90 9.49 14.34 -10.95
N GLU A 91 9.28 14.39 -9.64
CA GLU A 91 9.88 15.39 -8.75
C GLU A 91 11.40 15.34 -8.80
N MET A 92 12.00 14.15 -8.66
CA MET A 92 13.45 13.99 -8.77
C MET A 92 13.98 14.48 -10.13
N HIS A 93 13.32 14.14 -11.24
CA HIS A 93 13.72 14.63 -12.56
C HIS A 93 13.66 16.16 -12.66
N ALA A 94 12.63 16.78 -12.09
CA ALA A 94 12.48 18.23 -12.07
C ALA A 94 13.58 18.89 -11.22
N GLU A 95 13.83 18.40 -10.01
CA GLU A 95 14.87 18.92 -9.12
C GLU A 95 16.28 18.78 -9.73
N PHE A 96 16.61 17.61 -10.29
CA PHE A 96 17.87 17.43 -11.00
C PHE A 96 18.00 18.36 -12.21
N GLY A 97 16.90 18.63 -12.91
CA GLY A 97 16.84 19.61 -13.99
C GLY A 97 17.17 21.02 -13.48
N SER A 98 16.53 21.44 -12.39
CA SER A 98 16.76 22.75 -11.75
C SER A 98 18.22 22.90 -11.31
N LEU A 99 18.77 21.91 -10.61
CA LEU A 99 20.17 21.93 -10.14
C LEU A 99 21.16 22.06 -11.31
N ARG A 100 20.91 21.36 -12.42
CA ARG A 100 21.76 21.50 -13.63
C ARG A 100 21.68 22.90 -14.23
N ALA A 101 20.49 23.49 -14.28
CA ALA A 101 20.30 24.85 -14.78
C ALA A 101 21.00 25.87 -13.87
N GLU A 102 20.86 25.74 -12.55
CA GLU A 102 21.54 26.57 -11.56
C GLU A 102 23.05 26.47 -11.66
N MET A 103 23.60 25.27 -11.80
CA MET A 103 25.03 25.07 -12.03
C MET A 103 25.50 25.73 -13.33
N ALA A 104 24.76 25.58 -14.43
CA ALA A 104 25.10 26.21 -15.70
C ALA A 104 25.12 27.75 -15.60
N LEU A 105 24.13 28.35 -14.92
CA LEU A 105 24.11 29.77 -14.62
C LEU A 105 25.28 30.20 -13.73
N GLY A 106 25.60 29.38 -12.73
CA GLY A 106 26.76 29.57 -11.85
C GLY A 106 28.07 29.63 -12.62
N PHE A 107 28.30 28.67 -13.53
CA PHE A 107 29.49 28.64 -14.38
C PHE A 107 29.54 29.83 -15.34
N ALA A 108 28.43 30.18 -15.99
CA ALA A 108 28.36 31.35 -16.85
C ALA A 108 28.74 32.63 -16.09
N ARG A 109 28.28 32.77 -14.84
CA ARG A 109 28.62 33.91 -13.97
C ARG A 109 30.09 33.94 -13.57
N VAL A 110 30.71 32.77 -13.41
CA VAL A 110 32.16 32.67 -13.16
C VAL A 110 32.94 33.10 -14.40
N ASP A 111 32.54 32.63 -15.58
CA ASP A 111 33.17 33.02 -16.85
C ASP A 111 33.09 34.53 -17.10
N THR A 112 31.94 35.15 -16.84
CA THR A 112 31.81 36.62 -16.96
C THR A 112 32.75 37.34 -16.01
N LYS A 113 32.85 36.92 -14.74
CA LYS A 113 33.77 37.52 -13.77
C LYS A 113 35.24 37.36 -14.18
N PHE A 114 35.62 36.22 -14.76
CA PHE A 114 36.98 36.03 -15.27
C PHE A 114 37.28 36.94 -16.48
N ALA A 115 36.30 37.14 -17.37
CA ALA A 115 36.43 38.07 -18.49
C ALA A 115 36.57 39.52 -18.02
N GLU A 116 35.76 39.94 -17.04
CA GLU A 116 35.85 41.25 -16.40
C GLU A 116 37.22 41.47 -15.76
N LEU A 117 37.68 40.53 -14.92
CA LEU A 117 39.00 40.62 -14.27
C LEU A 117 40.15 40.72 -15.28
N ARG A 118 40.08 39.95 -16.38
CA ARG A 118 41.07 40.02 -17.45
C ARG A 118 41.06 41.40 -18.12
N SER A 119 39.89 41.96 -18.37
CA SER A 119 39.74 43.31 -18.94
C SER A 119 40.33 44.37 -18.02
N GLU A 120 40.00 44.32 -16.73
CA GLU A 120 40.55 45.24 -15.72
C GLU A 120 42.07 45.15 -15.62
N MET A 121 42.63 43.94 -15.63
CA MET A 121 44.08 43.74 -15.61
C MET A 121 44.75 44.35 -16.85
N HIS A 122 44.18 44.13 -18.05
CA HIS A 122 44.70 44.76 -19.27
C HIS A 122 44.59 46.29 -19.25
N GLN A 123 43.50 46.84 -18.70
CA GLN A 123 43.34 48.28 -18.53
C GLN A 123 44.38 48.85 -17.57
N ASN A 124 44.56 48.23 -16.40
CA ASN A 124 45.56 48.65 -15.42
C ASN A 124 46.99 48.61 -15.98
N LEU A 125 47.35 47.55 -16.71
CA LEU A 125 48.65 47.45 -17.37
C LEU A 125 48.84 48.56 -18.41
N ARG A 126 47.84 48.85 -19.25
CA ARG A 126 47.90 49.95 -20.22
C ARG A 126 48.05 51.31 -19.52
N ASN A 127 47.28 51.55 -18.47
CA ASN A 127 47.34 52.80 -17.71
C ASN A 127 48.72 52.98 -17.07
N SER A 128 49.26 51.93 -16.45
CA SER A 128 50.61 51.94 -15.87
C SER A 128 51.69 52.19 -16.92
N ASN A 129 51.62 51.51 -18.08
CA ASN A 129 52.55 51.72 -19.19
C ASN A 129 52.52 53.17 -19.70
N MET A 130 51.33 53.74 -19.89
CA MET A 130 51.18 55.13 -20.32
C MET A 130 51.73 56.11 -19.29
N ALA A 131 51.49 55.87 -18.00
CA ALA A 131 52.04 56.70 -16.92
C ALA A 131 53.57 56.67 -16.91
N MET A 132 54.19 55.49 -17.07
CA MET A 132 55.65 55.36 -17.18
C MET A 132 56.20 56.07 -18.41
N MET A 133 55.57 55.92 -19.59
CA MET A 133 55.99 56.61 -20.81
C MET A 133 55.91 58.13 -20.66
N SER A 134 54.83 58.64 -20.06
CA SER A 134 54.68 60.08 -19.77
C SER A 134 55.79 60.58 -18.84
N LEU A 135 56.07 59.85 -17.75
CA LEU A 135 57.16 60.17 -16.83
C LEU A 135 58.52 60.15 -17.52
N MET A 136 58.80 59.12 -18.33
CA MET A 136 60.04 59.02 -19.10
C MET A 136 60.19 60.21 -20.04
N VAL A 137 59.16 60.58 -20.81
CA VAL A 137 59.20 61.74 -21.71
C VAL A 137 59.46 63.03 -20.94
N ALA A 138 58.80 63.22 -19.79
CA ALA A 138 59.03 64.39 -18.93
C ALA A 138 60.49 64.46 -18.42
N LEU A 139 61.04 63.34 -17.95
CA LEU A 139 62.43 63.27 -17.48
C LEU A 139 63.44 63.54 -18.59
N HIS A 140 63.25 62.98 -19.80
CA HIS A 140 64.11 63.26 -20.95
C HIS A 140 64.04 64.75 -21.35
N GLY A 141 62.86 65.35 -21.32
CA GLY A 141 62.68 66.78 -21.57
C GLY A 141 63.45 67.65 -20.57
N LEU A 142 63.38 67.31 -19.27
CA LEU A 142 64.14 68.00 -18.23
C LEU A 142 65.66 67.84 -18.41
N LEU A 143 66.14 66.63 -18.72
CA LEU A 143 67.55 66.37 -18.94
C LEU A 143 68.09 67.12 -20.17
N PHE A 144 67.34 67.16 -21.27
CA PHE A 144 67.71 67.91 -22.47
C PHE A 144 67.76 69.42 -22.19
N ALA A 145 66.80 69.97 -21.45
CA ALA A 145 66.81 71.37 -21.03
C ALA A 145 68.03 71.69 -20.15
N ALA A 146 68.38 70.80 -19.21
CA ALA A 146 69.55 70.97 -18.36
C ALA A 146 70.86 70.97 -19.17
N LEU A 147 71.02 70.05 -20.13
CA LEU A 147 72.21 69.99 -21.02
C LEU A 147 72.33 71.24 -21.91
N LYS A 148 71.22 71.82 -22.36
CA LYS A 148 71.21 73.05 -23.19
C LYS A 148 71.75 74.27 -22.43
N ILE A 149 71.56 74.31 -21.10
CA ILE A 149 71.92 75.43 -20.23
C ILE A 149 73.34 75.28 -19.64
N TRP A 150 73.91 74.07 -19.70
CA TRP A 150 75.29 73.83 -19.26
C TRP A 150 76.28 74.41 -20.30
N PRO A 151 77.21 75.31 -19.90
CA PRO A 151 78.14 75.99 -20.80
C PRO A 151 79.23 75.08 -21.38
#